data_AF-A0A3R7M7A8-F1
#
_entry.id   AF-A0A3R7M7A8-F1
#
_cell.length_a   1.000
_cell.length_b   1.000
_cell.length_c   1.000
_cell.angle_alpha   90.00
_cell.angle_beta   90.00
_cell.angle_gamma   90.00
#
_symmetry.space_group_name_H-M   'P 1'
#
loop_
_entity.id
_entity.type
_entity.pdbx_description
1 polymer ?
#
loop_
_entity_poly.entity_id
_entity_poly.type
_entity_poly.pdbx_seq_one_letter_code
_entity_poly.pdbx_strand_id
1 'polypeptide(L)'
;MIARILVPMDDSEMARRALGYALENHPDAEITVLHVVGGPSPLGGAATSLALEDDVEAAAERRAEGVFDEARERAAEYDVEITTEVQLGHPVRAILNRADDFDAVVLGTHGGSLADRLVVGNVAQKVFRNSPVPVIIAR
;
A
#
# COMPACT_ATOMS: atom_id res chain seq x y z
N MET A 1 2.06 -17.28 -13.86
CA MET A 1 1.82 -17.64 -12.44
C MET A 1 2.16 -16.38 -11.65
N ILE A 2 1.29 -15.93 -10.75
CA ILE A 2 1.56 -14.76 -9.90
C ILE A 2 2.31 -15.30 -8.68
N ALA A 3 3.60 -15.01 -8.56
CA ALA A 3 4.45 -15.49 -7.48
C ALA A 3 4.81 -14.37 -6.49
N ARG A 4 4.89 -13.12 -6.96
CA ARG A 4 5.20 -11.95 -6.13
C ARG A 4 4.10 -10.91 -6.27
N ILE A 5 3.51 -10.50 -5.15
CA ILE A 5 2.40 -9.53 -5.11
C ILE A 5 2.82 -8.31 -4.30
N LEU A 6 2.66 -7.14 -4.91
CA LEU A 6 2.77 -5.87 -4.22
C LEU A 6 1.39 -5.41 -3.73
N VAL A 7 1.27 -5.13 -2.44
CA VAL A 7 0.04 -4.61 -1.82
C VAL A 7 0.33 -3.23 -1.24
N PRO A 8 0.07 -2.14 -1.98
CA PRO A 8 0.17 -0.80 -1.41
C PRO A 8 -0.92 -0.59 -0.38
N MET A 9 -0.54 -0.14 0.82
CA MET A 9 -1.44 -0.01 1.95
C MET A 9 -1.28 1.34 2.66
N ASP A 10 -2.40 1.93 3.05
CA ASP A 10 -2.53 3.03 4.01
C ASP A 10 -3.37 2.56 5.20
N ASP A 11 -3.77 3.48 6.08
CA ASP A 11 -4.59 3.19 7.26
C ASP A 11 -6.09 2.99 6.93
N SER A 12 -6.46 2.85 5.66
CA SER A 12 -7.85 2.72 5.23
C SER A 12 -8.40 1.29 5.28
N GLU A 13 -9.71 1.16 5.51
CA GLU A 13 -10.39 -0.14 5.53
C GLU A 13 -10.25 -0.90 4.20
N MET A 14 -10.28 -0.17 3.08
CA MET A 14 -10.16 -0.79 1.76
C MET A 14 -8.77 -1.34 1.49
N ALA A 15 -7.72 -0.70 2.02
CA ALA A 15 -6.37 -1.23 1.90
C ALA A 15 -6.20 -2.53 2.70
N ARG A 16 -6.79 -2.63 3.90
CA ARG A 16 -6.86 -3.89 4.68
C ARG A 16 -7.58 -5.00 3.92
N ARG A 17 -8.70 -4.68 3.26
CA ARG A 17 -9.45 -5.66 2.44
C ARG A 17 -8.63 -6.12 1.24
N ALA A 18 -7.83 -5.25 0.64
CA ALA A 18 -6.93 -5.61 -0.45
C ALA A 18 -5.85 -6.58 -0.02
N LEU A 19 -5.26 -6.37 1.16
CA LEU A 19 -4.34 -7.35 1.76
C LEU A 19 -5.05 -8.68 2.04
N GLY A 20 -6.23 -8.66 2.65
CA GLY A 20 -7.03 -9.87 2.90
C GLY A 20 -7.34 -10.65 1.62
N TYR A 21 -7.70 -9.95 0.53
CA TYR A 21 -7.89 -10.57 -0.77
C TYR A 21 -6.64 -11.28 -1.28
N ALA A 22 -5.47 -10.62 -1.19
CA ALA A 22 -4.20 -11.19 -1.62
C ALA A 22 -3.86 -12.46 -0.82
N LEU A 23 -3.99 -12.40 0.51
CA LEU A 23 -3.74 -13.53 1.41
C LEU A 23 -4.66 -14.72 1.13
N GLU A 24 -5.96 -14.47 0.95
CA GLU A 24 -6.96 -15.53 0.74
C GLU A 24 -6.84 -16.20 -0.64
N ASN A 25 -6.54 -15.42 -1.69
CA ASN A 25 -6.59 -15.91 -3.08
C ASN A 25 -5.20 -16.29 -3.63
N HIS A 26 -4.13 -15.87 -2.97
CA HIS A 26 -2.75 -16.14 -3.37
C HIS A 26 -1.89 -16.58 -2.17
N PRO A 27 -2.26 -17.66 -1.44
CA PRO A 27 -1.57 -18.08 -0.22
C PRO A 27 -0.12 -18.54 -0.47
N ASP A 28 0.20 -18.97 -1.70
CA ASP A 28 1.55 -19.40 -2.08
C ASP A 28 2.43 -18.26 -2.65
N ALA A 29 1.90 -17.02 -2.73
CA ALA A 29 2.64 -15.88 -3.27
C ALA A 29 3.43 -15.15 -2.17
N GLU A 30 4.61 -14.67 -2.53
CA GLU A 30 5.37 -13.73 -1.70
C GLU A 30 4.68 -12.36 -1.72
N ILE A 31 4.12 -11.96 -0.58
CA ILE A 31 3.39 -10.70 -0.45
C ILE A 31 4.29 -9.64 0.18
N THR A 32 4.41 -8.50 -0.51
CA THR A 32 5.07 -7.29 0.01
C THR A 32 4.05 -6.20 0.22
N VAL A 33 3.92 -5.73 1.46
CA VAL A 33 3.10 -4.57 1.82
C VAL A 33 3.96 -3.31 1.72
N LEU A 34 3.53 -2.38 0.88
CA LEU A 34 4.23 -1.12 0.63
C LEU A 34 3.45 0.04 1.25
N HIS A 35 4.07 0.79 2.16
CA HIS A 35 3.52 2.03 2.68
C HIS A 35 4.32 3.24 2.19
N VAL A 36 3.64 4.31 1.79
CA VAL A 36 4.31 5.52 1.25
C VAL A 36 4.04 6.70 2.18
N VAL A 37 5.10 7.24 2.77
CA VAL A 37 5.06 8.38 3.68
C VAL A 37 5.60 9.64 3.02
N GLY A 38 5.29 10.81 3.59
CA GLY A 38 5.80 12.08 3.07
C GLY A 38 5.21 12.48 1.70
N GLY A 39 4.06 11.91 1.34
CA GLY A 39 3.33 12.29 0.13
C GLY A 39 2.73 13.69 0.19
N PRO A 40 2.35 14.25 -0.98
CA PRO A 40 1.72 15.55 -1.03
C PRO A 40 0.39 15.52 -0.26
N SER A 41 0.28 16.37 0.77
CA SER A 41 -0.96 16.59 1.50
C SER A 41 -1.56 17.96 1.13
N PRO A 42 -2.89 18.17 1.30
CA PRO A 42 -3.54 19.45 0.94
C PRO A 42 -2.91 20.67 1.62
N LEU A 43 -2.32 20.47 2.80
CA LEU A 43 -1.64 21.50 3.58
C LEU A 43 -0.12 21.43 3.48
N GLY A 44 0.45 20.53 2.67
CA GLY A 44 1.90 20.27 2.56
C GLY A 44 2.57 19.73 3.83
N GLY A 45 1.84 19.65 4.95
CA GLY A 45 2.41 19.42 6.28
C GLY A 45 3.08 18.06 6.46
N ALA A 46 2.65 17.01 5.75
CA ALA A 46 3.22 15.68 5.92
C ALA A 46 4.65 15.60 5.37
N ALA A 47 4.87 16.07 4.14
CA ALA A 47 6.19 16.14 3.54
C ALA A 47 7.12 17.11 4.29
N THR A 48 6.62 18.30 4.66
CA THR A 48 7.40 19.29 5.41
C THR A 48 7.79 18.77 6.80
N SER A 49 6.86 18.17 7.55
CA SER A 49 7.16 17.63 8.88
C SER A 49 8.22 16.54 8.82
N LEU A 50 8.17 15.67 7.82
CA LEU A 50 9.14 14.60 7.65
C LEU A 50 10.53 15.14 7.27
N ALA A 51 10.57 16.19 6.43
CA ALA A 51 11.83 16.83 6.01
C ALA A 51 12.52 17.65 7.12
N LEU A 52 11.83 17.94 8.22
CA LEU A 52 12.39 18.64 9.39
C LEU A 52 12.98 17.67 10.44
N GLU A 53 12.89 16.37 10.21
CA GLU A 53 13.47 15.35 11.10
C GLU A 53 14.97 15.23 10.84
N ASP A 54 15.75 15.04 11.90
CA ASP A 54 17.20 14.84 11.81
C ASP A 54 17.56 13.55 11.07
N ASP A 55 16.71 12.53 11.21
CA ASP A 55 16.81 11.25 10.52
C ASP A 55 15.46 10.93 9.83
N VAL A 56 15.38 11.30 8.56
CA VAL A 56 14.19 11.15 7.72
C VAL A 56 13.79 9.68 7.54
N GLU A 57 14.77 8.78 7.46
CA GLU A 57 14.53 7.35 7.21
C GLU A 57 13.94 6.69 8.45
N ALA A 58 14.59 6.86 9.61
CA ALA A 58 14.05 6.36 10.87
C ALA A 58 12.67 6.97 11.18
N ALA A 59 12.45 8.23 10.79
CA ALA A 59 11.18 8.91 10.98
C ALA A 59 10.08 8.42 10.01
N ALA A 60 10.46 7.91 8.84
CA ALA A 60 9.57 7.26 7.89
C ALA A 60 9.13 5.89 8.41
N GLU A 61 10.09 5.08 8.89
CA GLU A 61 9.82 3.77 9.49
C GLU A 61 8.86 3.89 10.68
N ARG A 62 9.14 4.79 11.63
CA ARG A 62 8.25 5.04 12.79
C ARG A 62 6.82 5.41 12.37
N ARG A 63 6.66 6.18 11.28
CA ARG A 63 5.34 6.59 10.77
C ARG A 63 4.61 5.44 10.06
N ALA A 64 5.35 4.49 9.50
CA ALA A 64 4.79 3.33 8.81
C ALA A 64 4.45 2.17 9.76
N GLU A 65 5.05 2.11 10.95
CA GLU A 65 4.94 0.97 11.87
C GLU A 65 3.48 0.58 12.17
N GLY A 66 2.59 1.55 12.43
CA GLY A 66 1.19 1.24 12.70
C GLY A 66 0.47 0.56 11.54
N VAL A 67 0.82 0.88 10.29
CA VAL A 67 0.28 0.19 9.10
C VAL A 67 0.87 -1.21 8.97
N PHE A 68 2.16 -1.37 9.29
CA PHE A 68 2.84 -2.65 9.20
C PHE A 68 2.43 -3.63 10.30
N ASP A 69 2.22 -3.17 11.52
CA ASP A 69 1.69 -3.99 12.62
C ASP A 69 0.33 -4.56 12.24
N GLU A 70 -0.56 -3.72 11.73
CA GLU A 70 -1.87 -4.15 11.28
C GLU A 70 -1.80 -5.12 10.08
N ALA A 71 -0.89 -4.88 9.14
CA ALA A 71 -0.66 -5.79 8.03
C ALA A 71 -0.19 -7.17 8.51
N ARG A 72 0.73 -7.22 9.49
CA ARG A 72 1.26 -8.46 10.07
C ARG A 72 0.19 -9.20 10.88
N GLU A 73 -0.60 -8.48 11.68
CA GLU A 73 -1.75 -9.04 12.40
C GLU A 73 -2.72 -9.71 11.42
N ARG A 74 -3.03 -9.02 10.32
CA ARG A 74 -3.93 -9.55 9.30
C ARG A 74 -3.35 -10.77 8.61
N ALA A 75 -2.06 -10.76 8.28
CA ALA A 75 -1.40 -11.90 7.63
C ALA A 75 -1.32 -13.13 8.55
N ALA A 76 -1.14 -12.93 9.86
CA ALA A 76 -1.14 -13.99 10.86
C ALA A 76 -2.49 -14.72 10.95
N GLU A 77 -3.63 -14.05 10.68
CA GLU A 77 -4.94 -14.72 10.59
C GLU A 77 -5.03 -15.75 9.45
N TYR A 78 -4.14 -15.66 8.46
CA TYR A 78 -4.09 -16.56 7.30
C TYR A 78 -2.86 -17.49 7.34
N ASP A 79 -2.07 -17.48 8.42
CA ASP A 79 -0.80 -18.22 8.54
C ASP A 79 0.21 -17.90 7.41
N VAL A 80 0.25 -16.66 6.93
CA VAL A 80 1.16 -16.19 5.87
C VAL A 80 2.16 -15.16 6.42
N GLU A 81 3.43 -15.30 6.05
CA GLU A 81 4.44 -14.27 6.31
C GLU A 81 4.43 -13.20 5.19
N ILE A 82 4.59 -11.94 5.58
CA ILE A 82 4.66 -10.80 4.65
C ILE A 82 5.96 -10.03 4.81
N THR A 83 6.41 -9.42 3.72
CA THR A 83 7.47 -8.40 3.75
C THR A 83 6.85 -7.02 3.85
N THR A 84 7.45 -6.11 4.62
CA THR A 84 6.98 -4.71 4.74
C THR A 84 8.05 -3.75 4.23
N GLU A 85 7.66 -2.79 3.39
CA GLU A 85 8.55 -1.79 2.82
C GLU A 85 7.95 -0.38 2.97
N VAL A 86 8.79 0.57 3.40
CA VAL A 86 8.44 1.99 3.43
C VAL A 86 9.10 2.72 2.27
N GLN A 87 8.37 3.63 1.63
CA GLN A 87 8.89 4.52 0.59
C GLN A 87 8.53 5.97 0.88
N LEU A 88 9.36 6.89 0.41
CA LEU A 88 9.17 8.33 0.57
C LEU A 88 8.54 8.95 -0.68
N GLY A 89 7.64 9.92 -0.47
CA GLY A 89 7.16 10.82 -1.51
C GLY A 89 5.80 10.45 -2.08
N HIS A 90 5.62 10.59 -3.40
CA HIS A 90 4.29 10.51 -4.01
C HIS A 90 3.82 9.05 -4.16
N PRO A 91 2.68 8.64 -3.56
CA PRO A 91 2.21 7.24 -3.54
C PRO A 91 2.16 6.59 -4.92
N VAL A 92 1.54 7.23 -5.91
CA VAL A 92 1.47 6.69 -7.29
C VAL A 92 2.86 6.42 -7.88
N ARG A 93 3.84 7.32 -7.69
CA ARG A 93 5.17 7.12 -8.28
C ARG A 93 5.92 6.01 -7.58
N ALA A 94 5.88 5.98 -6.24
CA ALA A 94 6.50 4.94 -5.44
C ALA A 94 5.92 3.56 -5.80
N ILE A 95 4.59 3.44 -5.90
CA ILE A 95 3.93 2.19 -6.28
C ILE A 95 4.33 1.76 -7.70
N LEU A 96 4.25 2.66 -8.69
CA LEU A 96 4.57 2.32 -10.08
C LEU A 96 6.03 1.90 -10.24
N ASN A 97 6.96 2.63 -9.62
CA ASN A 97 8.38 2.30 -9.68
C ASN A 97 8.69 0.97 -9.01
N ARG A 98 7.98 0.64 -7.92
CA ARG A 98 8.20 -0.60 -7.18
C ARG A 98 7.53 -1.80 -7.86
N ALA A 99 6.45 -1.58 -8.61
CA ALA A 99 5.66 -2.63 -9.25
C ALA A 99 6.42 -3.41 -10.34
N ASP A 100 7.48 -2.85 -10.94
CA ASP A 100 8.27 -3.52 -11.98
C ASP A 100 8.91 -4.85 -11.51
N ASP A 101 9.12 -5.01 -10.21
CA ASP A 101 9.72 -6.23 -9.64
C ASP A 101 8.68 -7.29 -9.23
N PHE A 102 7.39 -7.06 -9.49
CA PHE A 102 6.30 -7.94 -9.04
C PHE A 102 5.50 -8.48 -10.23
N ASP A 103 4.68 -9.50 -9.97
CA ASP A 103 3.80 -10.08 -11.00
C ASP A 103 2.41 -9.44 -11.01
N ALA A 104 1.99 -8.83 -9.90
CA ALA A 104 0.73 -8.14 -9.77
C ALA A 104 0.75 -7.09 -8.64
N VAL A 105 -0.12 -6.09 -8.76
CA VAL A 105 -0.42 -5.13 -7.71
C VAL A 105 -1.86 -5.32 -7.25
N VAL A 106 -2.08 -5.51 -5.94
CA VAL A 106 -3.43 -5.56 -5.36
C VAL A 106 -3.70 -4.28 -4.59
N LEU A 107 -4.76 -3.58 -4.97
CA LEU A 107 -5.14 -2.28 -4.40
C LEU A 107 -6.57 -2.30 -3.89
N GLY A 108 -6.79 -1.61 -2.78
CA GLY A 108 -8.14 -1.31 -2.31
C GLY A 108 -8.82 -0.28 -3.20
N THR A 109 -10.15 -0.27 -3.17
CA THR A 109 -10.90 0.91 -3.60
C THR A 109 -10.67 2.11 -2.65
N HIS A 110 -11.28 3.26 -2.92
CA HIS A 110 -11.03 4.48 -2.17
C HIS A 110 -11.20 4.30 -0.64
N GLY A 111 -10.26 4.82 0.15
CA GLY A 111 -10.41 4.98 1.60
C GLY A 111 -11.27 6.20 1.91
N GLY A 112 -12.58 6.00 2.03
CA GLY A 112 -13.56 7.04 2.33
C GLY A 112 -14.80 6.44 2.99
N SER A 113 -15.68 7.30 3.51
CA SER A 113 -16.86 6.96 4.30
C SER A 113 -17.76 5.87 3.67
N LEU A 114 -18.70 5.30 4.46
CA LEU A 114 -19.67 4.29 4.00
C LEU A 114 -20.42 4.66 2.68
N ALA A 115 -20.48 5.95 2.33
CA ALA A 115 -21.13 6.48 1.13
C ALA A 115 -20.26 6.43 -0.15
N ASP A 116 -18.94 6.19 -0.04
CA ASP A 116 -17.98 6.29 -1.16
C ASP A 116 -17.66 4.95 -1.84
N ARG A 117 -18.36 3.87 -1.50
CA ARG A 117 -18.13 2.48 -1.96
C ARG A 117 -18.15 2.27 -3.48
N LEU A 118 -18.56 3.27 -4.26
CA LEU A 118 -18.66 3.21 -5.72
C LEU A 118 -17.51 3.93 -6.45
N VAL A 119 -16.62 4.65 -5.74
CA VAL A 119 -15.57 5.45 -6.37
C VAL A 119 -14.21 4.79 -6.17
N VAL A 120 -13.48 4.58 -7.27
CA VAL A 120 -12.07 4.15 -7.21
C VAL A 120 -11.23 5.39 -6.86
N GLY A 121 -10.40 5.30 -5.82
CA GLY A 121 -9.58 6.42 -5.37
C GLY A 121 -8.57 6.88 -6.41
N ASN A 122 -8.13 8.14 -6.33
CA ASN A 122 -7.20 8.75 -7.29
C ASN A 122 -5.89 7.94 -7.44
N VAL A 123 -5.36 7.40 -6.33
CA VAL A 123 -4.16 6.54 -6.35
C VAL A 123 -4.44 5.25 -7.13
N ALA A 124 -5.49 4.52 -6.77
CA ALA A 124 -5.85 3.27 -7.43
C ALA A 124 -6.15 3.46 -8.93
N GLN A 125 -6.87 4.52 -9.32
CA GLN A 125 -7.11 4.82 -10.74
C GLN A 125 -5.82 5.08 -11.52
N LYS A 126 -4.90 5.86 -10.94
CA LYS A 126 -3.64 6.20 -11.59
C LYS A 126 -2.71 5.00 -11.67
N VAL A 127 -2.62 4.17 -10.64
CA VAL A 127 -1.84 2.93 -10.67
C VAL A 127 -2.44 1.97 -11.71
N PHE A 128 -3.74 1.71 -11.66
CA PHE A 128 -4.42 0.84 -12.63
C PHE A 128 -4.15 1.23 -14.08
N ARG A 129 -4.13 2.52 -14.40
CA ARG A 129 -3.89 3.02 -15.76
C ARG A 129 -2.46 2.93 -16.23
N ASN A 130 -1.48 2.96 -15.33
CA ASN A 130 -0.06 3.15 -15.68
C ASN A 130 0.84 2.01 -15.20
N SER A 131 0.29 1.01 -14.50
CA SER A 131 1.06 -0.09 -13.94
C SER A 131 1.74 -0.90 -15.05
N PRO A 132 3.02 -1.27 -14.86
CA PRO A 132 3.73 -2.17 -15.78
C PRO A 132 3.20 -3.61 -15.70
N VAL A 133 2.50 -3.94 -14.61
CA VAL A 133 2.01 -5.29 -14.28
C VAL A 133 0.50 -5.29 -14.04
N PRO A 134 -0.18 -6.45 -14.14
CA PRO A 134 -1.60 -6.57 -13.81
C PRO A 134 -1.97 -5.93 -12.46
N VAL A 135 -3.11 -5.22 -12.44
CA VAL A 135 -3.63 -4.59 -11.23
C VAL A 135 -4.98 -5.19 -10.87
N ILE A 136 -5.11 -5.64 -9.63
CA ILE A 136 -6.34 -6.17 -9.05
C ILE A 136 -6.92 -5.10 -8.11
N ILE A 137 -8.20 -4.77 -8.31
CA ILE A 137 -8.93 -3.84 -7.43
C ILE A 137 -9.86 -4.65 -6.53
N ALA A 138 -9.53 -4.74 -5.25
CA ALA A 138 -10.28 -5.46 -4.23
C ALA A 138 -11.25 -4.53 -3.47
N ARG A 139 -12.35 -5.12 -2.96
CA ARG A 139 -13.48 -4.43 -2.32
C ARG A 139 -13.90 -5.08 -1.02
#